data_AF-A0A426W0Y1-F1
#
_entry.id   AF-A0A426W0Y1-F1
#
_cell.length_a   1.000
_cell.length_b   1.000
_cell.length_c   1.000
_cell.angle_alpha   90.00
_cell.angle_beta   90.00
_cell.angle_gamma   90.00
#
_symmetry.space_group_name_H-M   'P 1'
#
loop_
_entity.id
_entity.type
_entity.pdbx_description
1 polymer ?
#
loop_
_entity_poly.entity_id
_entity_poly.type
_entity_poly.pdbx_seq_one_letter_code
_entity_poly.pdbx_strand_id
1 'polypeptide(L)'
;MNIHKEVNIPKIEQTILKISNVVKEVAVFMHDGHLFALIYPDFQKAKERRIVRLENEIRWYAVELYNMKVKNSQKIKGYQIVQTPLPKNAKGEVERSKLEAFMKEQAVHCKNMQNEPRDKVYQSIKNFISTLTAEPITPSSHLELDLHLDSLNYVELLTFIEKSFGVHIDEARFSQMLVMDELCRYVNEKRQKTTITDINWKTILNEKINFDLTYASLPIMIYKTLFLPLYKLYFSLKVTGSENFPKQPCIIAPSHQSMLDGFILAAALPYNVLKKTFFLAFRIVFDTKIMRLFMQKTQTIMIDVDKDLKISMQKSTLPLKNGQNLVIFPEGARSRDRELLEFKKFFAILSIELDIPVIPVVLDGTFESLPAGKLFPRPSRVVIKYLKPIYPKGLSYDELAAKVKEAIHEEMIKHPLV
;
A
#
# COMPACT_ATOMS: atom_id res chain seq x y z
N MET A 1 0.29 -38.78 -6.04
CA MET A 1 1.68 -38.94 -6.51
C MET A 1 2.46 -37.70 -6.07
N ASN A 2 3.48 -37.89 -5.25
CA ASN A 2 4.08 -36.90 -4.33
C ASN A 2 4.53 -35.58 -4.97
N ILE A 3 3.90 -34.46 -4.57
CA ILE A 3 4.35 -33.07 -4.84
C ILE A 3 5.62 -32.72 -4.04
N HIS A 4 6.02 -33.56 -3.07
CA HIS A 4 7.13 -33.34 -2.15
C HIS A 4 8.56 -33.39 -2.75
N LYS A 5 8.74 -33.58 -4.06
CA LYS A 5 10.08 -33.81 -4.66
C LYS A 5 10.70 -32.65 -5.44
N GLU A 6 10.04 -31.51 -5.66
CA GLU A 6 10.59 -30.44 -6.53
C GLU A 6 10.98 -29.11 -5.86
N VAL A 7 10.71 -28.93 -4.56
CA VAL A 7 10.98 -27.65 -3.88
C VAL A 7 12.15 -27.78 -2.90
N ASN A 8 13.32 -27.28 -3.30
CA ASN A 8 14.50 -27.23 -2.44
C ASN A 8 14.42 -26.04 -1.47
N ILE A 9 13.78 -26.25 -0.32
CA ILE A 9 13.55 -25.25 0.73
C ILE A 9 14.85 -24.52 1.16
N PRO A 10 15.96 -25.21 1.48
CA PRO A 10 17.21 -24.52 1.83
C PRO A 10 17.72 -23.55 0.77
N LYS A 11 17.54 -23.88 -0.52
CA LYS A 11 17.90 -22.99 -1.63
C LYS A 11 17.02 -21.74 -1.66
N ILE A 12 15.74 -21.85 -1.29
CA ILE A 12 14.83 -20.72 -1.17
C ILE A 12 15.31 -19.77 -0.08
N GLU A 13 15.54 -20.29 1.12
CA GLU A 13 16.00 -19.54 2.29
C GLU A 13 17.30 -18.78 1.97
N GLN A 14 18.30 -19.46 1.40
CA GLN A 14 19.55 -18.83 0.99
C GLN A 14 19.37 -17.76 -0.09
N THR A 15 18.43 -17.94 -1.00
CA THR A 15 18.17 -16.96 -2.06
C THR A 15 17.56 -15.69 -1.46
N ILE A 16 16.63 -15.82 -0.52
CA ILE A 16 16.00 -14.68 0.17
C ILE A 16 17.04 -13.91 0.98
N LEU A 17 17.90 -14.62 1.73
CA LEU A 17 19.01 -14.01 2.48
C LEU A 17 20.02 -13.28 1.59
N LYS A 18 20.22 -13.74 0.35
CA LYS A 18 21.12 -13.09 -0.61
C LYS A 18 20.50 -11.86 -1.29
N ILE A 19 19.19 -11.88 -1.51
CA ILE A 19 18.48 -10.81 -2.22
C ILE A 19 18.17 -9.65 -1.26
N SER A 20 17.77 -9.96 -0.03
CA SER A 20 17.43 -8.96 0.97
C SER A 20 18.62 -8.58 1.83
N ASN A 21 18.82 -7.27 2.00
CA ASN A 21 19.87 -6.74 2.87
C ASN A 21 19.43 -6.56 4.32
N VAL A 22 18.14 -6.79 4.61
CA VAL A 22 17.51 -6.53 5.91
C VAL A 22 16.89 -7.76 6.55
N VAL A 23 17.00 -8.92 5.91
CA VAL A 23 16.60 -10.20 6.50
C VAL A 23 17.80 -10.82 7.18
N LYS A 24 17.70 -11.06 8.49
CA LYS A 24 18.75 -11.69 9.29
C LYS A 24 18.63 -13.20 9.29
N GLU A 25 17.41 -13.71 9.47
CA GLU A 25 17.11 -15.14 9.41
C GLU A 25 15.78 -15.36 8.68
N VAL A 26 15.67 -16.48 7.97
CA VAL A 26 14.44 -16.89 7.30
C VAL A 26 14.29 -18.40 7.40
N ALA A 27 13.07 -18.85 7.66
CA ALA A 27 12.70 -20.25 7.57
C ALA A 27 11.44 -20.40 6.72
N VAL A 28 11.49 -21.31 5.75
CA VAL A 28 10.37 -21.57 4.84
C VAL A 28 9.84 -22.97 5.10
N PHE A 29 8.52 -23.09 5.25
CA PHE A 29 7.84 -24.36 5.46
C PHE A 29 6.48 -24.38 4.76
N MET A 30 5.85 -25.55 4.70
CA MET A 30 4.51 -25.68 4.15
C MET A 30 3.48 -25.37 5.24
N HIS A 31 2.62 -24.39 4.99
CA HIS A 31 1.50 -24.04 5.85
C HIS A 31 0.25 -23.90 4.97
N ASP A 32 -0.87 -24.51 5.36
CA ASP A 32 -2.14 -24.48 4.62
C ASP A 32 -2.00 -24.73 3.10
N GLY A 33 -1.22 -25.75 2.73
CA GLY A 33 -1.03 -26.18 1.34
C GLY A 33 -0.15 -25.27 0.48
N HIS A 34 0.51 -24.25 1.04
CA HIS A 34 1.40 -23.36 0.31
C HIS A 34 2.73 -23.10 1.06
N LEU A 35 3.72 -22.53 0.37
CA LEU A 35 5.00 -22.14 0.98
C LEU A 35 4.80 -20.86 1.79
N PHE A 36 5.18 -20.92 3.07
CA PHE A 36 5.09 -19.85 4.05
C PHE A 36 6.47 -19.54 4.64
N ALA A 37 6.80 -18.25 4.83
CA ALA A 37 8.09 -17.81 5.34
C ALA A 37 8.00 -17.11 6.69
N LEU A 38 8.74 -17.58 7.69
CA LEU A 38 9.02 -16.83 8.92
C LEU A 38 10.31 -16.04 8.74
N ILE A 39 10.23 -14.73 8.93
CA ILE A 39 11.33 -13.81 8.61
C ILE A 39 11.71 -13.04 9.87
N TYR A 40 12.93 -13.21 10.34
CA TYR A 40 13.50 -12.41 11.41
C TYR A 40 14.35 -11.27 10.80
N PRO A 41 13.95 -10.00 10.97
CA PRO A 41 14.66 -8.87 10.39
C PRO A 41 15.98 -8.56 11.10
N ASP A 42 16.89 -7.94 10.36
CA ASP A 42 18.01 -7.20 10.93
C ASP A 42 17.54 -5.78 11.28
N PHE A 43 16.94 -5.62 12.47
CA PHE A 43 16.38 -4.34 12.93
C PHE A 43 17.43 -3.21 12.97
N GLN A 44 18.70 -3.53 13.23
CA GLN A 44 19.78 -2.54 13.21
C GLN A 44 20.06 -2.05 11.79
N LYS A 45 20.21 -2.95 10.81
CA LYS A 45 20.38 -2.55 9.40
C LYS A 45 19.17 -1.82 8.84
N ALA A 46 17.96 -2.22 9.23
CA ALA A 46 16.73 -1.52 8.83
C ALA A 46 16.78 -0.04 9.30
N LYS A 47 17.21 0.18 10.54
CA LYS A 47 17.40 1.51 11.13
C LYS A 47 18.50 2.32 10.43
N GLU A 48 19.67 1.74 10.18
CA GLU A 48 20.78 2.39 9.48
C GLU A 48 20.38 2.88 8.08
N ARG A 49 19.56 2.09 7.38
CA ARG A 49 19.08 2.39 6.03
C ARG A 49 17.87 3.32 6.00
N ARG A 50 17.36 3.74 7.16
CA ARG A 50 16.17 4.59 7.30
C ARG A 50 14.96 4.00 6.57
N ILE A 51 14.79 2.69 6.67
CA ILE A 51 13.65 2.01 6.05
C ILE A 51 12.40 2.36 6.86
N VAL A 52 11.48 3.07 6.21
CA VAL A 52 10.28 3.64 6.86
C VAL A 52 9.23 2.57 7.15
N ARG A 53 9.17 1.51 6.35
CA ARG A 53 8.17 0.43 6.44
C ARG A 53 8.83 -0.92 6.25
N LEU A 54 9.12 -1.59 7.36
CA LEU A 54 9.90 -2.82 7.34
C LEU A 54 9.13 -3.94 6.64
N GLU A 55 7.82 -4.01 6.83
CA GLU A 55 6.98 -5.02 6.18
C GLU A 55 6.97 -4.83 4.66
N ASN A 56 6.80 -3.60 4.17
CA ASN A 56 6.86 -3.31 2.75
C ASN A 56 8.23 -3.66 2.15
N GLU A 57 9.32 -3.35 2.86
CA GLU A 57 10.67 -3.65 2.42
C GLU A 57 10.88 -5.16 2.31
N ILE A 58 10.50 -5.92 3.34
CA ILE A 58 10.61 -7.38 3.35
C ILE A 58 9.69 -8.00 2.29
N ARG A 59 8.45 -7.53 2.16
CA ARG A 59 7.52 -7.99 1.13
C ARG A 59 8.14 -7.79 -0.25
N TRP A 60 8.54 -6.57 -0.59
CA TRP A 60 9.01 -6.25 -1.93
C TRP A 60 10.40 -6.79 -2.24
N TYR A 61 11.35 -6.60 -1.34
CA TYR A 61 12.77 -6.84 -1.58
C TYR A 61 13.29 -8.16 -1.01
N ALA A 62 12.46 -8.93 -0.28
CA ALA A 62 12.79 -10.30 0.11
C ALA A 62 11.87 -11.31 -0.60
N VAL A 63 10.57 -11.24 -0.35
CA VAL A 63 9.60 -12.26 -0.80
C VAL A 63 9.27 -12.09 -2.30
N GLU A 64 8.87 -10.90 -2.71
CA GLU A 64 8.41 -10.64 -4.08
C GLU A 64 9.56 -10.68 -5.10
N LEU A 65 10.74 -10.14 -4.77
CA LEU A 65 11.92 -10.28 -5.63
C LEU A 65 12.37 -11.74 -5.81
N TYR A 66 12.16 -12.58 -4.79
CA TYR A 66 12.38 -14.01 -4.90
C TYR A 66 11.32 -14.64 -5.82
N ASN A 67 10.04 -14.37 -5.58
CA ASN A 67 8.91 -14.91 -6.35
C ASN A 67 8.99 -14.59 -7.86
N MET A 68 9.58 -13.45 -8.23
CA MET A 68 9.82 -13.08 -9.63
C MET A 68 10.78 -14.01 -10.38
N LYS A 69 11.68 -14.70 -9.67
CA LYS A 69 12.78 -15.48 -10.27
C LYS A 69 12.47 -16.97 -10.38
N VAL A 70 11.31 -17.41 -9.87
CA VAL A 70 11.01 -18.83 -9.69
C VAL A 70 9.68 -19.23 -10.34
N LYS A 71 9.49 -20.54 -10.50
CA LYS A 71 8.24 -21.10 -11.03
C LYS A 71 7.12 -20.98 -9.98
N ASN A 72 5.86 -21.04 -10.43
CA ASN A 72 4.69 -20.88 -9.55
C ASN A 72 4.65 -21.88 -8.38
N SER A 73 5.16 -23.10 -8.58
CA SER A 73 5.26 -24.13 -7.52
C SER A 73 6.29 -23.83 -6.43
N GLN A 74 7.17 -22.86 -6.65
CA GLN A 74 8.25 -22.46 -5.73
C GLN A 74 7.98 -21.08 -5.11
N LYS A 75 6.89 -20.41 -5.47
CA LYS A 75 6.53 -19.10 -4.92
C LYS A 75 6.11 -19.22 -3.46
N ILE A 76 6.57 -18.27 -2.65
CA ILE A 76 6.12 -18.04 -1.29
C ILE A 76 4.81 -17.27 -1.36
N LYS A 77 3.74 -17.84 -0.82
CA LYS A 77 2.39 -17.25 -0.87
C LYS A 77 1.95 -16.62 0.44
N GLY A 78 2.70 -16.85 1.52
CA GLY A 78 2.48 -16.21 2.81
C GLY A 78 3.80 -15.98 3.54
N TYR A 79 3.84 -14.97 4.40
CA TYR A 79 4.98 -14.73 5.27
C TYR A 79 4.53 -14.07 6.58
N GLN A 80 5.33 -14.22 7.62
CA GLN A 80 5.17 -13.52 8.88
C GLN A 80 6.54 -13.02 9.36
N ILE A 81 6.58 -11.76 9.79
CA ILE A 81 7.77 -11.16 10.37
C ILE A 81 7.74 -11.42 11.88
N VAL A 82 8.82 -11.98 12.41
CA VAL A 82 8.95 -12.31 13.84
C VAL A 82 9.89 -11.35 14.56
N GLN A 83 9.68 -11.16 15.85
CA GLN A 83 10.49 -10.24 16.67
C GLN A 83 11.66 -10.92 17.37
N THR A 84 11.59 -12.23 17.57
CA THR A 84 12.67 -12.99 18.18
C THR A 84 13.36 -13.89 17.16
N PRO A 85 14.66 -14.20 17.36
CA PRO A 85 15.40 -15.12 16.49
C PRO A 85 14.70 -16.47 16.36
N LEU A 86 14.86 -17.13 15.21
CA LEU A 86 14.19 -18.39 14.94
C LEU A 86 14.73 -19.50 15.88
N PRO A 87 13.88 -20.45 16.31
CA PRO A 87 14.30 -21.53 17.19
C PRO A 87 15.37 -22.37 16.50
N LYS A 88 16.51 -22.57 17.16
CA LYS A 88 17.65 -23.34 16.65
C LYS A 88 17.93 -24.57 17.52
N ASN A 89 18.36 -25.65 16.87
CA ASN A 89 18.83 -26.86 17.55
C ASN A 89 20.24 -26.65 18.14
N ALA A 90 20.75 -27.64 18.87
CA ALA A 90 22.09 -27.59 19.48
C ALA A 90 23.25 -27.41 18.48
N LYS A 91 23.00 -27.61 17.18
CA LYS A 91 23.97 -27.41 16.08
C LYS A 91 23.84 -26.02 15.42
N GLY A 92 22.92 -25.17 15.90
CA GLY A 92 22.67 -23.84 15.35
C GLY A 92 21.78 -23.80 14.10
N GLU A 93 21.20 -24.94 13.70
CA GLU A 93 20.28 -25.02 12.57
C GLU A 93 18.84 -24.79 13.02
N VAL A 94 18.00 -24.19 12.16
CA VAL A 94 16.61 -23.91 12.50
C VAL A 94 15.82 -25.20 12.76
N GLU A 95 15.17 -25.27 13.92
CA GLU A 95 14.38 -26.43 14.36
C GLU A 95 12.98 -26.40 13.74
N ARG A 96 12.83 -27.05 12.59
CA ARG A 96 11.61 -27.00 11.77
C ARG A 96 10.35 -27.52 12.46
N SER A 97 10.46 -28.50 13.35
CA SER A 97 9.34 -29.05 14.12
C SER A 97 8.69 -28.03 15.07
N LYS A 98 9.43 -26.99 15.49
CA LYS A 98 8.94 -25.96 16.41
C LYS A 98 8.40 -24.72 15.71
N LEU A 99 8.53 -24.60 14.38
CA LEU A 99 8.18 -23.38 13.66
C LEU A 99 6.69 -23.04 13.75
N GLU A 100 5.79 -24.01 13.64
CA GLU A 100 4.35 -23.76 13.78
C GLU A 100 3.95 -23.34 15.20
N ALA A 101 4.56 -23.96 16.21
CA ALA A 101 4.33 -23.60 17.61
C ALA A 101 4.89 -22.20 17.90
N PHE A 102 6.11 -21.90 17.43
CA PHE A 102 6.75 -20.61 17.55
C PHE A 102 5.97 -19.49 16.85
N MET A 103 5.41 -19.77 15.67
CA MET A 103 4.53 -18.85 14.94
C MET A 103 3.30 -18.47 15.78
N LYS A 104 2.66 -19.47 16.42
CA LYS A 104 1.51 -19.26 17.30
C LYS A 104 1.89 -18.60 18.63
N GLU A 105 3.04 -18.93 19.19
CA GLU A 105 3.52 -18.41 20.48
C GLU A 105 3.95 -16.94 20.38
N GLN A 106 4.59 -16.55 19.27
CA GLN A 106 4.88 -15.14 18.97
C GLN A 106 3.59 -14.29 18.93
N ALA A 107 2.46 -14.86 18.46
CA ALA A 107 1.17 -14.17 18.52
C ALA A 107 0.58 -14.06 19.95
N VAL A 108 1.07 -14.86 20.91
CA VAL A 108 0.56 -14.91 22.30
C VAL A 108 1.48 -14.15 23.28
N HIS A 109 2.79 -14.07 23.00
CA HIS A 109 3.80 -13.53 23.92
C HIS A 109 3.75 -11.99 24.09
N CYS A 110 2.94 -11.28 23.30
CA CYS A 110 2.67 -9.83 23.43
C CYS A 110 1.92 -9.44 24.73
N LYS A 111 1.51 -10.40 25.58
CA LYS A 111 0.56 -10.19 26.69
C LYS A 111 1.14 -9.95 28.09
N ASN A 112 2.46 -9.85 28.29
CA ASN A 112 3.02 -9.62 29.63
C ASN A 112 2.79 -8.17 30.12
N MET A 113 1.72 -7.94 30.87
CA MET A 113 1.24 -6.65 31.43
C MET A 113 2.04 -6.08 32.63
N GLN A 114 3.09 -6.76 33.11
CA GLN A 114 3.62 -6.52 34.46
C GLN A 114 4.45 -5.23 34.66
N ASN A 115 4.78 -4.46 33.62
CA ASN A 115 5.63 -3.26 33.71
C ASN A 115 5.05 -2.04 32.94
N GLU A 116 3.76 -1.75 33.06
CA GLU A 116 3.18 -0.57 32.37
C GLU A 116 3.60 0.77 33.01
N PRO A 117 4.15 1.72 32.21
CA PRO A 117 4.40 3.08 32.67
C PRO A 117 3.13 3.79 33.13
N ARG A 118 3.20 4.46 34.29
CA ARG A 118 2.09 5.22 34.87
C ARG A 118 2.04 6.68 34.39
N ASP A 119 2.89 7.09 33.46
CA ASP A 119 2.94 8.48 33.03
C ASP A 119 1.76 8.83 32.11
N LYS A 120 1.37 10.12 32.13
CA LYS A 120 0.22 10.62 31.37
C LYS A 120 0.41 10.51 29.86
N VAL A 121 1.64 10.55 29.36
CA VAL A 121 1.94 10.49 27.92
C VAL A 121 1.67 9.06 27.43
N TYR A 122 2.20 8.06 28.11
CA TYR A 122 1.96 6.65 27.82
C TYR A 122 0.46 6.33 27.83
N GLN A 123 -0.27 6.72 28.86
CA GLN A 123 -1.72 6.46 28.94
C GLN A 123 -2.51 7.14 27.81
N SER A 124 -2.14 8.37 27.46
CA SER A 124 -2.80 9.10 26.37
C SER A 124 -2.54 8.47 25.00
N ILE A 125 -1.29 8.10 24.72
CA ILE A 125 -0.91 7.43 23.46
C ILE A 125 -1.52 6.02 23.40
N LYS A 126 -1.53 5.27 24.51
CA LYS A 126 -2.16 3.94 24.60
C LYS A 126 -3.66 4.03 24.31
N ASN A 127 -4.36 4.96 24.94
CA ASN A 127 -5.79 5.18 24.70
C ASN A 127 -6.05 5.54 23.24
N PHE A 128 -5.23 6.41 22.63
CA PHE A 128 -5.37 6.72 21.22
C PHE A 128 -5.16 5.49 20.33
N ILE A 129 -4.08 4.73 20.53
CA ILE A 129 -3.78 3.53 19.73
C ILE A 129 -4.86 2.46 19.89
N SER A 130 -5.50 2.32 21.06
CA SER A 130 -6.62 1.39 21.25
C SER A 130 -7.85 1.71 20.40
N THR A 131 -7.94 2.91 19.83
CA THR A 131 -8.98 3.24 18.83
C THR A 131 -8.65 2.73 17.42
N LEU A 132 -7.37 2.42 17.17
CA LEU A 132 -6.85 2.00 15.86
C LEU A 132 -6.67 0.48 15.74
N THR A 133 -6.47 -0.22 16.87
CA THR A 133 -6.24 -1.66 16.91
C THR A 133 -7.03 -2.33 18.03
N ALA A 134 -7.44 -3.58 17.79
CA ALA A 134 -8.06 -4.44 18.79
C ALA A 134 -7.01 -5.25 19.59
N GLU A 135 -5.74 -5.20 19.19
CA GLU A 135 -4.67 -5.96 19.80
C GLU A 135 -4.30 -5.43 21.21
N PRO A 136 -3.89 -6.31 22.13
CA PRO A 136 -3.48 -5.89 23.47
C PRO A 136 -2.18 -5.08 23.43
N ILE A 137 -2.22 -3.86 23.95
CA ILE A 137 -1.09 -2.92 23.93
C ILE A 137 -0.24 -3.06 25.19
N THR A 138 1.05 -3.34 25.02
CA THR A 138 2.07 -3.39 26.08
C THR A 138 3.23 -2.43 25.79
N PRO A 139 4.09 -2.10 26.78
CA PRO A 139 5.22 -1.16 26.57
C PRO A 139 6.25 -1.67 25.54
N SER A 140 6.43 -2.98 25.45
CA SER A 140 7.31 -3.61 24.47
C SER A 140 6.62 -3.86 23.12
N SER A 141 5.34 -3.50 22.95
CA SER A 141 4.63 -3.72 21.70
C SER A 141 5.26 -2.92 20.56
N HIS A 142 5.53 -3.61 19.46
CA HIS A 142 5.93 -2.99 18.22
C HIS A 142 4.69 -2.53 17.44
N LEU A 143 4.69 -1.26 17.01
CA LEU A 143 3.54 -0.63 16.35
C LEU A 143 3.14 -1.33 15.05
N GLU A 144 4.10 -1.65 14.18
CA GLU A 144 3.85 -2.37 12.92
C GLU A 144 3.53 -3.86 13.14
N LEU A 145 4.35 -4.57 13.92
CA LEU A 145 4.35 -6.03 13.96
C LEU A 145 3.36 -6.63 14.96
N ASP A 146 3.18 -6.01 16.14
CA ASP A 146 2.27 -6.54 17.16
C ASP A 146 0.89 -5.92 17.04
N LEU A 147 0.86 -4.60 16.82
CA LEU A 147 -0.39 -3.84 16.81
C LEU A 147 -1.01 -3.72 15.41
N HIS A 148 -0.31 -4.22 14.39
CA HIS A 148 -0.71 -4.19 12.99
C HIS A 148 -1.05 -2.77 12.50
N LEU A 149 -0.41 -1.75 13.07
CA LEU A 149 -0.61 -0.38 12.65
C LEU A 149 0.09 -0.15 11.32
N ASP A 150 -0.69 0.34 10.34
CA ASP A 150 -0.17 0.68 9.03
C ASP A 150 0.28 2.15 8.94
N SER A 151 0.74 2.55 7.76
CA SER A 151 1.18 3.92 7.53
C SER A 151 0.10 4.98 7.69
N LEU A 152 -1.17 4.63 7.47
CA LEU A 152 -2.28 5.55 7.66
C LEU A 152 -2.48 5.77 9.17
N ASN A 153 -2.42 4.70 9.95
CA ASN A 153 -2.43 4.79 11.41
C ASN A 153 -1.27 5.65 11.95
N TYR A 154 -0.09 5.57 11.33
CA TYR A 154 1.04 6.43 11.71
C TYR A 154 0.76 7.91 11.48
N VAL A 155 0.09 8.28 10.39
CA VAL A 155 -0.29 9.69 10.15
C VAL A 155 -1.23 10.21 11.23
N GLU A 156 -2.21 9.40 11.64
CA GLU A 156 -3.13 9.74 12.72
C GLU A 156 -2.39 9.89 14.06
N LEU A 157 -1.54 8.91 14.40
CA LEU A 157 -0.74 8.91 15.62
C LEU A 157 0.23 10.08 15.69
N LEU A 158 0.98 10.34 14.62
CA LEU A 158 1.92 11.46 14.55
C LEU A 158 1.19 12.80 14.65
N THR A 159 0.03 12.94 13.99
CA THR A 159 -0.78 14.15 14.10
C THR A 159 -1.33 14.33 15.51
N PHE A 160 -1.78 13.25 16.16
CA PHE A 160 -2.21 13.26 17.55
C PHE A 160 -1.08 13.70 18.47
N ILE A 161 0.12 13.16 18.30
CA ILE A 161 1.29 13.53 19.10
C ILE A 161 1.63 15.02 18.91
N GLU A 162 1.65 15.50 17.67
CA GLU A 162 1.94 16.89 17.34
C GLU A 162 0.91 17.84 17.96
N LYS A 163 -0.39 17.58 17.76
CA LYS A 163 -1.46 18.44 18.25
C LYS A 163 -1.62 18.36 19.77
N SER A 164 -1.42 17.19 20.38
CA SER A 164 -1.61 17.00 21.82
C SER A 164 -0.40 17.39 22.67
N PHE A 165 0.81 17.10 22.20
CA PHE A 165 2.04 17.31 22.98
C PHE A 165 2.97 18.39 22.41
N GLY A 166 2.71 18.90 21.20
CA GLY A 166 3.58 19.87 20.52
C GLY A 166 4.89 19.26 20.03
N VAL A 167 4.92 17.94 19.81
CA VAL A 167 6.12 17.22 19.34
C VAL A 167 5.96 16.87 17.88
N HIS A 168 6.77 17.46 17.01
CA HIS A 168 6.86 17.07 15.62
C HIS A 168 7.89 15.94 15.46
N ILE A 169 7.50 14.86 14.78
CA ILE A 169 8.36 13.70 14.48
C ILE A 169 8.25 13.44 12.99
N ASP A 170 9.37 13.56 12.28
CA ASP A 170 9.43 13.19 10.86
C ASP A 170 9.38 11.66 10.68
N GLU A 171 8.96 11.21 9.50
CA GLU A 171 8.78 9.77 9.20
C GLU A 171 10.10 8.98 9.36
N ALA A 172 11.24 9.57 9.01
CA ALA A 172 12.54 8.93 9.11
C ALA A 172 12.95 8.69 10.57
N ARG A 173 12.67 9.63 11.49
CA ARG A 173 12.89 9.46 12.92
C ARG A 173 11.87 8.52 13.53
N PHE A 174 10.60 8.62 13.15
CA PHE A 174 9.54 7.75 13.65
C PHE A 174 9.82 6.27 13.35
N SER A 175 10.31 5.96 12.15
CA SER A 175 10.71 4.59 11.76
C SER A 175 11.77 3.95 12.65
N GLN A 176 12.51 4.76 13.42
CA GLN A 176 13.55 4.29 14.33
C GLN A 176 13.05 4.04 15.76
N MET A 177 11.77 4.32 16.02
CA MET A 177 11.09 4.29 17.32
C MET A 177 9.71 3.62 17.20
N LEU A 178 9.68 2.44 16.55
CA LEU A 178 8.44 1.66 16.36
C LEU A 178 8.06 0.81 17.57
N VAL A 179 8.77 0.94 18.69
CA VAL A 179 8.41 0.30 19.97
C VAL A 179 7.69 1.32 20.85
N MET A 180 6.57 0.92 21.45
CA MET A 180 5.69 1.79 22.23
C MET A 180 6.45 2.58 23.32
N ASP A 181 7.26 1.92 24.15
CA ASP A 181 8.00 2.59 25.23
C ASP A 181 9.05 3.59 24.71
N GLU A 182 9.72 3.28 23.59
CA GLU A 182 10.68 4.21 22.97
C GLU A 182 9.99 5.47 22.45
N LEU A 183 8.86 5.31 21.76
CA LEU A 183 8.04 6.43 21.29
C LEU A 183 7.56 7.30 22.45
N CYS A 184 6.99 6.69 23.49
CA CYS A 184 6.48 7.41 24.65
C CYS A 184 7.58 8.17 25.37
N ARG A 185 8.76 7.57 25.55
CA ARG A 185 9.93 8.22 26.17
C ARG A 185 10.35 9.46 25.38
N TYR A 186 10.47 9.33 24.05
CA TYR A 186 10.82 10.44 23.18
C TYR A 186 9.81 11.59 23.25
N VAL A 187 8.51 11.29 23.20
CA VAL A 187 7.44 12.30 23.31
C VAL A 187 7.49 12.98 24.69
N ASN A 188 7.69 12.20 25.76
CA ASN A 188 7.76 12.71 27.11
C ASN A 188 8.95 13.67 27.32
N GLU A 189 10.10 13.39 26.69
CA GLU A 189 11.29 14.26 26.73
C GLU A 189 11.14 15.55 25.91
N LYS A 190 10.42 15.49 24.79
CA LYS A 190 10.33 16.61 23.83
C LYS A 190 9.03 17.42 23.91
N ARG A 191 8.06 17.00 24.74
CA ARG A 191 6.76 17.68 24.86
C ARG A 191 6.90 19.15 25.21
N GLN A 192 6.11 19.97 24.54
CA GLN A 192 6.00 21.40 24.81
C GLN A 192 4.69 21.73 25.53
N LYS A 193 3.69 20.85 25.39
CA LYS A 193 2.38 20.99 26.01
C LYS A 193 1.77 19.63 26.34
N THR A 194 0.62 19.63 27.00
CA THR A 194 -0.15 18.41 27.28
C THR A 194 -1.63 18.78 27.23
N THR A 195 -2.17 18.87 26.01
CA THR A 195 -3.56 19.21 25.75
C THR A 195 -4.13 18.17 24.81
N ILE A 196 -4.77 17.14 25.36
CA ILE A 196 -5.31 16.03 24.57
C ILE A 196 -6.32 16.59 23.55
N THR A 197 -6.05 16.32 22.28
CA THR A 197 -6.88 16.76 21.16
C THR A 197 -7.43 15.54 20.44
N ASP A 198 -8.73 15.52 20.17
CA ASP A 198 -9.33 14.49 19.33
C ASP A 198 -8.91 14.72 17.88
N ILE A 199 -8.34 13.68 17.25
CA ILE A 199 -7.92 13.69 15.86
C ILE A 199 -8.76 12.71 15.08
N ASN A 200 -9.23 13.15 13.91
CA ASN A 200 -9.85 12.29 12.91
C ASN A 200 -9.38 12.69 11.50
N TRP A 201 -9.58 11.78 10.55
CA TRP A 201 -9.21 11.99 9.15
C TRP A 201 -9.87 13.22 8.55
N LYS A 202 -11.15 13.48 8.85
CA LYS A 202 -11.84 14.72 8.44
C LYS A 202 -11.05 15.98 8.76
N THR A 203 -10.48 16.08 9.95
CA THR A 203 -9.71 17.26 10.39
C THR A 203 -8.37 17.32 9.67
N ILE A 204 -7.67 16.19 9.57
CA ILE A 204 -6.37 16.07 8.88
C ILE A 204 -6.51 16.50 7.40
N LEU A 205 -7.54 16.01 6.72
CA LEU A 205 -7.79 16.26 5.30
C LEU A 205 -8.30 17.67 4.99
N ASN A 206 -8.84 18.38 5.98
CA ASN A 206 -9.35 19.75 5.83
C ASN A 206 -8.33 20.83 6.24
N GLU A 207 -7.20 20.45 6.83
CA GLU A 207 -6.11 21.39 7.12
C GLU A 207 -5.59 22.03 5.82
N LYS A 208 -5.47 23.36 5.82
CA LYS A 208 -5.06 24.11 4.62
C LYS A 208 -3.61 23.80 4.31
N ILE A 209 -3.35 23.47 3.04
CA ILE A 209 -2.00 23.30 2.52
C ILE A 209 -1.72 24.33 1.43
N ASN A 210 -0.47 24.78 1.33
CA ASN A 210 -0.02 25.62 0.24
C ASN A 210 0.34 24.74 -0.97
N PHE A 211 -0.65 24.45 -1.80
CA PHE A 211 -0.47 23.68 -3.03
C PHE A 211 -1.52 24.06 -4.07
N ASP A 212 -1.06 24.49 -5.23
CA ASP A 212 -1.92 24.85 -6.36
C ASP A 212 -2.05 23.70 -7.35
N LEU A 213 -3.27 23.45 -7.80
CA LEU A 213 -3.53 22.49 -8.87
C LEU A 213 -3.13 23.08 -10.23
N THR A 214 -2.37 22.30 -10.99
CA THR A 214 -2.08 22.63 -12.39
C THR A 214 -3.19 22.05 -13.28
N TYR A 215 -4.01 22.94 -13.84
CA TYR A 215 -5.04 22.57 -14.81
C TYR A 215 -4.46 22.62 -16.22
N ALA A 216 -4.37 21.46 -16.87
CA ALA A 216 -3.77 21.32 -18.19
C ALA A 216 -4.58 20.34 -19.04
N SER A 217 -5.82 20.73 -19.37
CA SER A 217 -6.76 19.90 -20.12
C SER A 217 -6.36 19.72 -21.60
N LEU A 218 -5.72 20.72 -22.22
CA LEU A 218 -5.31 20.67 -23.63
C LEU A 218 -4.26 19.58 -23.92
N PRO A 219 -3.11 19.49 -23.21
CA PRO A 219 -2.13 18.44 -23.46
C PRO A 219 -2.71 17.03 -23.33
N ILE A 220 -3.55 16.79 -22.31
CA ILE A 220 -4.11 15.45 -22.08
C ILE A 220 -5.20 15.09 -23.12
N MET A 221 -5.93 16.08 -23.63
CA MET A 221 -6.84 15.89 -24.76
C MET A 221 -6.10 15.57 -26.06
N ILE A 222 -5.00 16.28 -26.35
CA ILE A 222 -4.14 16.00 -27.50
C ILE A 222 -3.58 14.58 -27.40
N TYR A 223 -3.07 14.21 -26.23
CA TYR A 223 -2.60 12.85 -25.95
C TYR A 223 -3.67 11.81 -26.28
N LYS A 224 -4.90 11.96 -25.75
CA LYS A 224 -6.00 11.03 -26.05
C LYS A 224 -6.28 10.92 -27.55
N THR A 225 -6.39 12.06 -28.25
CA THR A 225 -6.70 12.07 -29.69
C THR A 225 -5.63 11.36 -30.52
N LEU A 226 -4.36 11.51 -30.15
CA LEU A 226 -3.24 10.86 -30.85
C LEU A 226 -3.14 9.35 -30.52
N PHE A 227 -3.25 8.98 -29.24
CA PHE A 227 -2.94 7.62 -28.79
C PHE A 227 -4.12 6.66 -28.75
N LEU A 228 -5.36 7.14 -28.61
CA LEU A 228 -6.56 6.27 -28.63
C LEU A 228 -6.68 5.40 -29.90
N PRO A 229 -6.52 5.92 -31.14
CA PRO A 229 -6.59 5.06 -32.32
C PRO A 229 -5.44 4.04 -32.35
N LEU A 230 -4.24 4.43 -31.91
CA LEU A 230 -3.10 3.53 -31.80
C LEU A 230 -3.37 2.39 -30.81
N TYR A 231 -3.94 2.69 -29.65
CA TYR A 231 -4.28 1.66 -28.65
C TYR A 231 -5.42 0.76 -29.13
N LYS A 232 -6.43 1.30 -29.83
CA LYS A 232 -7.48 0.48 -30.45
C LYS A 232 -6.92 -0.51 -31.47
N LEU A 233 -5.95 -0.08 -32.27
CA LEU A 233 -5.34 -0.94 -33.29
C LEU A 233 -4.34 -1.93 -32.69
N TYR A 234 -3.36 -1.45 -31.92
CA TYR A 234 -2.24 -2.24 -31.42
C TYR A 234 -2.62 -3.14 -30.24
N PHE A 235 -3.53 -2.69 -29.38
CA PHE A 235 -3.98 -3.45 -28.20
C PHE A 235 -5.39 -4.01 -28.33
N SER A 236 -6.02 -3.92 -29.51
CA SER A 236 -7.45 -4.29 -29.69
C SER A 236 -8.34 -3.72 -28.58
N LEU A 237 -8.06 -2.47 -28.16
CA LEU A 237 -8.60 -1.89 -26.93
C LEU A 237 -10.14 -1.86 -26.95
N LYS A 238 -10.77 -2.56 -26.00
CA LYS A 238 -12.22 -2.52 -25.77
C LYS A 238 -12.54 -1.75 -24.49
N VAL A 239 -13.39 -0.72 -24.61
CA VAL A 239 -13.82 0.11 -23.47
C VAL A 239 -15.33 0.01 -23.31
N THR A 240 -15.80 -0.27 -22.09
CA THR A 240 -17.23 -0.41 -21.76
C THR A 240 -17.56 0.21 -20.39
N GLY A 241 -18.83 0.54 -20.14
CA GLY A 241 -19.27 1.10 -18.86
C GLY A 241 -19.08 2.60 -18.69
N SER A 242 -18.74 3.33 -19.75
CA SER A 242 -18.52 4.79 -19.73
C SER A 242 -19.77 5.58 -19.29
N GLU A 243 -20.95 4.98 -19.38
CA GLU A 243 -22.22 5.50 -18.88
C GLU A 243 -22.34 5.49 -17.35
N ASN A 244 -21.50 4.72 -16.64
CA ASN A 244 -21.53 4.62 -15.18
C ASN A 244 -20.92 5.82 -14.46
N PHE A 245 -20.24 6.72 -15.18
CA PHE A 245 -19.64 7.91 -14.57
C PHE A 245 -20.72 8.84 -13.98
N PRO A 246 -20.64 9.18 -12.68
CA PRO A 246 -21.60 10.08 -12.06
C PRO A 246 -21.37 11.52 -12.55
N LYS A 247 -22.38 12.38 -12.35
CA LYS A 247 -22.27 13.82 -12.64
C LYS A 247 -21.39 14.56 -11.62
N GLN A 248 -21.33 14.04 -10.40
CA GLN A 248 -20.49 14.57 -9.32
C GLN A 248 -19.04 14.04 -9.44
N PRO A 249 -18.07 14.66 -8.75
CA PRO A 249 -16.71 14.15 -8.67
C PRO A 249 -16.68 12.69 -8.22
N CYS A 250 -15.72 11.92 -8.72
CA CYS A 250 -15.52 10.53 -8.32
C CYS A 250 -14.04 10.17 -8.20
N ILE A 251 -13.77 9.14 -7.41
CA ILE A 251 -12.49 8.46 -7.39
C ILE A 251 -12.56 7.32 -8.40
N ILE A 252 -11.61 7.25 -9.31
CA ILE A 252 -11.50 6.18 -10.31
C ILE A 252 -10.44 5.20 -9.81
N ALA A 253 -10.85 3.98 -9.49
CA ALA A 253 -10.02 2.96 -8.83
C ALA A 253 -9.78 1.76 -9.75
N PRO A 254 -8.80 1.84 -10.68
CA PRO A 254 -8.43 0.74 -11.56
C PRO A 254 -7.55 -0.32 -10.88
N SER A 255 -7.68 -1.57 -11.30
CA SER A 255 -6.66 -2.60 -11.07
C SER A 255 -5.31 -2.18 -11.66
N HIS A 256 -4.19 -2.59 -11.04
CA HIS A 256 -2.85 -2.21 -11.47
C HIS A 256 -1.97 -3.42 -11.80
N GLN A 257 -1.72 -3.65 -13.09
CA GLN A 257 -0.96 -4.78 -13.60
C GLN A 257 0.29 -4.37 -14.40
N SER A 258 0.35 -3.14 -14.94
CA SER A 258 1.46 -2.67 -15.78
C SER A 258 1.70 -1.16 -15.67
N MET A 259 2.88 -0.69 -16.10
CA MET A 259 3.12 0.75 -16.24
C MET A 259 2.26 1.38 -17.33
N LEU A 260 1.75 0.58 -18.28
CA LEU A 260 0.85 1.06 -19.33
C LEU A 260 -0.51 1.50 -18.82
N ASP A 261 -0.93 1.03 -17.65
CA ASP A 261 -2.31 1.16 -17.17
C ASP A 261 -2.76 2.62 -17.12
N GLY A 262 -1.96 3.49 -16.50
CA GLY A 262 -2.26 4.92 -16.41
C GLY A 262 -2.37 5.60 -17.77
N PHE A 263 -1.50 5.22 -18.71
CA PHE A 263 -1.46 5.77 -20.06
C PHE A 263 -2.67 5.33 -20.91
N ILE A 264 -2.98 4.03 -20.90
CA ILE A 264 -4.12 3.49 -21.63
C ILE A 264 -5.43 3.99 -21.01
N LEU A 265 -5.53 4.03 -19.68
CA LEU A 265 -6.69 4.57 -18.97
C LEU A 265 -6.93 6.03 -19.32
N ALA A 266 -5.89 6.88 -19.34
CA ALA A 266 -6.02 8.28 -19.73
C ALA A 266 -6.59 8.44 -21.15
N ALA A 267 -6.14 7.64 -22.11
CA ALA A 267 -6.69 7.65 -23.47
C ALA A 267 -8.12 7.04 -23.54
N ALA A 268 -8.46 6.10 -22.66
CA ALA A 268 -9.75 5.42 -22.64
C ALA A 268 -10.88 6.24 -21.99
N LEU A 269 -10.57 7.16 -21.08
CA LEU A 269 -11.57 7.99 -20.39
C LEU A 269 -12.38 8.88 -21.37
N PRO A 270 -13.70 9.02 -21.20
CA PRO A 270 -14.50 9.98 -21.99
C PRO A 270 -13.93 11.40 -21.92
N TYR A 271 -13.98 12.19 -23.01
CA TYR A 271 -13.37 13.53 -23.04
C TYR A 271 -13.88 14.47 -21.94
N ASN A 272 -15.17 14.41 -21.62
CA ASN A 272 -15.81 15.20 -20.58
C ASN A 272 -15.34 14.80 -19.15
N VAL A 273 -14.96 13.54 -18.96
CA VAL A 273 -14.39 13.01 -17.71
C VAL A 273 -12.91 13.33 -17.64
N LEU A 274 -12.15 13.02 -18.71
CA LEU A 274 -10.69 13.20 -18.77
C LEU A 274 -10.26 14.64 -18.49
N LYS A 275 -10.94 15.63 -19.08
CA LYS A 275 -10.63 17.06 -18.85
C LYS A 275 -10.75 17.46 -17.39
N LYS A 276 -11.54 16.73 -16.60
CA LYS A 276 -11.77 16.95 -15.17
C LYS A 276 -11.08 15.92 -14.29
N THR A 277 -10.10 15.16 -14.80
CA THR A 277 -9.49 14.06 -14.06
C THR A 277 -8.05 14.36 -13.74
N PHE A 278 -7.69 14.23 -12.46
CA PHE A 278 -6.31 14.23 -12.00
C PHE A 278 -5.82 12.79 -11.83
N PHE A 279 -4.53 12.55 -12.06
CA PHE A 279 -3.88 11.27 -11.83
C PHE A 279 -2.98 11.37 -10.60
N LEU A 280 -3.08 10.40 -9.69
CA LEU A 280 -2.12 10.27 -8.61
C LEU A 280 -0.91 9.46 -9.07
N ALA A 281 0.29 10.00 -8.89
CA ALA A 281 1.52 9.36 -9.32
C ALA A 281 2.57 9.35 -8.21
N PHE A 282 3.17 8.19 -7.93
CA PHE A 282 4.30 8.09 -7.01
C PHE A 282 5.56 8.66 -7.65
N ARG A 283 6.27 9.54 -6.94
CA ARG A 283 7.49 10.20 -7.43
C ARG A 283 8.55 9.20 -7.92
N ILE A 284 8.71 8.08 -7.21
CA ILE A 284 9.75 7.08 -7.51
C ILE A 284 9.58 6.41 -8.87
N VAL A 285 8.35 6.38 -9.42
CA VAL A 285 8.04 5.74 -10.71
C VAL A 285 8.48 6.61 -11.89
N PHE A 286 8.67 7.92 -11.68
CA PHE A 286 8.86 8.90 -12.75
C PHE A 286 10.08 9.81 -12.55
N ASP A 287 11.15 9.30 -11.92
CA ASP A 287 12.35 10.07 -11.56
C ASP A 287 13.31 10.37 -12.74
N THR A 288 12.76 10.53 -13.95
CA THR A 288 13.52 11.04 -15.09
C THR A 288 13.16 12.50 -15.35
N LYS A 289 14.14 13.33 -15.73
CA LYS A 289 13.93 14.77 -15.98
C LYS A 289 12.81 15.04 -16.99
N ILE A 290 12.74 14.23 -18.05
CA ILE A 290 11.74 14.36 -19.12
C ILE A 290 10.34 14.03 -18.59
N MET A 291 10.18 12.91 -17.88
CA MET A 291 8.88 12.52 -17.35
C MET A 291 8.39 13.48 -16.27
N ARG A 292 9.30 14.01 -15.43
CA ARG A 292 8.97 15.05 -14.45
C ARG A 292 8.44 16.32 -15.11
N LEU A 293 9.06 16.78 -16.20
CA LEU A 293 8.58 17.94 -16.96
C LEU A 293 7.21 17.68 -17.60
N PHE A 294 6.99 16.48 -18.13
CA PHE A 294 5.70 16.09 -18.69
C PHE A 294 4.62 16.05 -17.60
N MET A 295 4.90 15.39 -16.47
CA MET A 295 3.97 15.28 -15.35
C MET A 295 3.62 16.63 -14.72
N GLN A 296 4.58 17.54 -14.59
CA GLN A 296 4.36 18.92 -14.12
C GLN A 296 3.44 19.74 -15.03
N LYS A 297 3.34 19.39 -16.32
CA LYS A 297 2.49 20.05 -17.31
C LYS A 297 1.17 19.31 -17.55
N THR A 298 0.87 18.28 -16.76
CA THR A 298 -0.36 17.50 -16.85
C THR A 298 -1.15 17.59 -15.54
N GLN A 299 -2.41 17.16 -15.56
CA GLN A 299 -3.26 17.04 -14.37
C GLN A 299 -2.80 15.86 -13.51
N THR A 300 -1.58 15.93 -12.96
CA THR A 300 -0.97 14.86 -12.15
C THR A 300 -0.54 15.40 -10.80
N ILE A 301 -0.92 14.69 -9.74
CA ILE A 301 -0.48 14.96 -8.37
C ILE A 301 0.64 13.99 -8.05
N MET A 302 1.86 14.52 -7.96
CA MET A 302 3.03 13.74 -7.56
C MET A 302 3.12 13.64 -6.04
N ILE A 303 3.09 12.42 -5.52
CA ILE A 303 3.15 12.12 -4.09
C ILE A 303 4.37 11.29 -3.70
N ASP A 304 4.74 11.42 -2.44
CA ASP A 304 5.87 10.72 -1.81
C ASP A 304 5.35 10.07 -0.52
N VAL A 305 4.94 8.80 -0.63
CA VAL A 305 4.31 8.07 0.48
C VAL A 305 5.30 7.56 1.53
N ASP A 306 6.59 7.66 1.23
CA ASP A 306 7.68 7.25 2.13
C ASP A 306 8.29 8.42 2.91
N LYS A 307 7.81 9.65 2.66
CA LYS A 307 8.33 10.85 3.34
C LYS A 307 7.26 11.74 3.92
N ASP A 308 6.18 11.97 3.17
CA ASP A 308 5.15 12.94 3.53
C ASP A 308 3.76 12.38 3.19
N LEU A 309 3.39 11.25 3.79
CA LEU A 309 2.10 10.62 3.51
C LEU A 309 0.94 11.57 3.84
N LYS A 310 0.97 12.24 4.99
CA LYS A 310 -0.05 13.24 5.39
C LYS A 310 -0.29 14.29 4.31
N ILE A 311 0.78 14.93 3.83
CA ILE A 311 0.71 15.98 2.80
C ILE A 311 0.23 15.38 1.47
N SER A 312 0.68 14.17 1.13
CA SER A 312 0.24 13.44 -0.06
C SER A 312 -1.27 13.19 -0.07
N MET A 313 -1.83 12.84 1.09
CA MET A 313 -3.28 12.68 1.25
C MET A 313 -4.01 14.03 1.14
N GLN A 314 -3.52 15.06 1.83
CA GLN A 314 -4.11 16.41 1.76
C GLN A 314 -4.13 16.96 0.32
N LYS A 315 -3.04 16.81 -0.44
CA LYS A 315 -2.97 17.18 -1.87
C LYS A 315 -4.01 16.46 -2.71
N SER A 316 -4.27 15.19 -2.40
CA SER A 316 -5.25 14.38 -3.12
C SER A 316 -6.70 14.81 -2.86
N THR A 317 -6.97 15.53 -1.77
CA THR A 317 -8.31 16.11 -1.51
C THR A 317 -8.62 17.31 -2.40
N LEU A 318 -7.60 18.04 -2.86
CA LEU A 318 -7.77 19.29 -3.60
C LEU A 318 -8.54 19.13 -4.92
N PRO A 319 -8.23 18.18 -5.83
CA PRO A 319 -8.99 18.02 -7.07
C PRO A 319 -10.44 17.64 -6.76
N LEU A 320 -10.63 16.74 -5.80
CA LEU A 320 -11.94 16.24 -5.37
C LEU A 320 -12.83 17.38 -4.84
N LYS A 321 -12.29 18.22 -3.94
CA LYS A 321 -12.97 19.42 -3.41
C LYS A 321 -13.27 20.46 -4.48
N ASN A 322 -12.44 20.54 -5.53
CA ASN A 322 -12.61 21.48 -6.66
C ASN A 322 -13.49 20.92 -7.79
N GLY A 323 -14.31 19.90 -7.53
CA GLY A 323 -15.25 19.37 -8.50
C GLY A 323 -14.60 18.50 -9.59
N GLN A 324 -13.38 17.99 -9.36
CA GLN A 324 -12.61 17.16 -10.29
C GLN A 324 -12.54 15.71 -9.81
N ASN A 325 -12.35 14.79 -10.74
CA ASN A 325 -12.11 13.37 -10.45
C ASN A 325 -10.65 13.12 -10.09
N LEU A 326 -10.38 12.00 -9.41
CA LEU A 326 -9.04 11.55 -9.10
C LEU A 326 -8.87 10.06 -9.42
N VAL A 327 -7.87 9.72 -10.22
CA VAL A 327 -7.45 8.34 -10.47
C VAL A 327 -6.47 7.92 -9.38
N ILE A 328 -6.79 6.84 -8.67
CA ILE A 328 -5.94 6.23 -7.64
C ILE A 328 -5.89 4.73 -7.90
N PHE A 329 -4.70 4.17 -8.09
CA PHE A 329 -4.51 2.72 -8.11
C PHE A 329 -4.56 2.20 -6.67
N PRO A 330 -5.63 1.50 -6.25
CA PRO A 330 -5.87 1.15 -4.85
C PRO A 330 -4.86 0.14 -4.31
N GLU A 331 -4.23 -0.66 -5.17
CA GLU A 331 -3.18 -1.63 -4.83
C GLU A 331 -1.87 -0.96 -4.36
N GLY A 332 -1.62 0.30 -4.77
CA GLY A 332 -0.38 1.02 -4.48
C GLY A 332 0.88 0.48 -5.16
N ALA A 333 0.77 -0.65 -5.85
CA ALA A 333 1.83 -1.29 -6.62
C ALA A 333 1.22 -2.11 -7.77
N ARG A 334 2.09 -2.63 -8.65
CA ARG A 334 1.67 -3.47 -9.77
C ARG A 334 1.63 -4.94 -9.35
N SER A 335 0.55 -5.63 -9.69
CA SER A 335 0.47 -7.08 -9.66
C SER A 335 1.57 -7.71 -10.51
N ARG A 336 2.11 -8.85 -10.05
CA ARG A 336 3.20 -9.59 -10.71
C ARG A 336 2.75 -10.93 -11.30
N ASP A 337 1.50 -11.32 -11.06
CA ASP A 337 0.94 -12.60 -11.49
C ASP A 337 -0.55 -12.54 -11.82
N ARG A 338 -1.04 -11.36 -12.23
CA ARG A 338 -2.44 -11.03 -12.56
C ARG A 338 -3.42 -11.00 -11.38
N GLU A 339 -3.05 -11.55 -10.24
CA GLU A 339 -3.90 -11.52 -9.04
C GLU A 339 -3.98 -10.10 -8.48
N LEU A 340 -5.15 -9.71 -8.00
CA LEU A 340 -5.33 -8.41 -7.35
C LEU A 340 -4.59 -8.39 -6.02
N LEU A 341 -3.73 -7.39 -5.83
CA LEU A 341 -3.11 -7.16 -4.53
C LEU A 341 -4.16 -6.73 -3.49
N GLU A 342 -3.73 -6.63 -2.25
CA GLU A 342 -4.52 -6.00 -1.21
C GLU A 342 -4.75 -4.51 -1.54
N PHE A 343 -5.99 -4.05 -1.40
CA PHE A 343 -6.34 -2.67 -1.65
C PHE A 343 -6.05 -1.84 -0.40
N LYS A 344 -5.26 -0.78 -0.54
CA LYS A 344 -4.95 0.15 0.54
C LYS A 344 -6.16 1.07 0.81
N LYS A 345 -6.38 1.39 2.09
CA LYS A 345 -7.55 2.17 2.56
C LYS A 345 -7.50 3.64 2.15
N PHE A 346 -6.39 4.12 1.60
CA PHE A 346 -6.17 5.53 1.25
C PHE A 346 -7.30 6.14 0.42
N PHE A 347 -7.74 5.46 -0.65
CA PHE A 347 -8.83 5.98 -1.49
C PHE A 347 -10.20 5.90 -0.79
N ALA A 348 -10.40 4.91 0.09
CA ALA A 348 -11.62 4.74 0.86
C ALA A 348 -11.77 5.84 1.91
N ILE A 349 -10.68 6.23 2.57
CA ILE A 349 -10.65 7.39 3.49
C ILE A 349 -11.07 8.67 2.74
N LEU A 350 -10.47 8.94 1.57
CA LEU A 350 -10.85 10.10 0.76
C LEU A 350 -12.32 10.07 0.32
N SER A 351 -12.81 8.89 -0.08
CA SER A 351 -14.19 8.68 -0.50
C SER A 351 -15.17 8.99 0.63
N ILE A 352 -14.97 8.40 1.81
CA ILE A 352 -15.87 8.54 2.96
C ILE A 352 -15.82 9.95 3.54
N GLU A 353 -14.62 10.51 3.73
CA GLU A 353 -14.47 11.82 4.37
C GLU A 353 -14.92 13.01 3.51
N LEU A 354 -14.99 12.81 2.19
CA LEU A 354 -15.46 13.82 1.23
C LEU A 354 -16.85 13.51 0.65
N ASP A 355 -17.46 12.38 1.02
CA ASP A 355 -18.72 11.87 0.45
C ASP A 355 -18.69 11.73 -1.10
N ILE A 356 -17.61 11.12 -1.60
CA ILE A 356 -17.32 10.98 -3.04
C ILE A 356 -17.40 9.52 -3.47
N PRO A 357 -18.16 9.15 -4.51
CA PRO A 357 -18.26 7.77 -4.98
C PRO A 357 -16.95 7.28 -5.59
N VAL A 358 -16.73 5.97 -5.49
CA VAL A 358 -15.64 5.26 -6.15
C VAL A 358 -16.18 4.52 -7.38
N ILE A 359 -15.56 4.70 -8.54
CA ILE A 359 -15.79 3.90 -9.75
C ILE A 359 -14.70 2.83 -9.77
N PRO A 360 -15.02 1.55 -9.48
CA PRO A 360 -14.07 0.46 -9.69
C PRO A 360 -13.84 0.26 -11.20
N VAL A 361 -12.60 0.02 -11.61
CA VAL A 361 -12.27 -0.19 -13.02
C VAL A 361 -11.51 -1.49 -13.19
N VAL A 362 -12.05 -2.40 -14.01
CA VAL A 362 -11.30 -3.55 -14.47
C VAL A 362 -10.42 -3.12 -15.63
N LEU A 363 -9.12 -3.32 -15.46
CA LEU A 363 -8.11 -3.13 -16.49
C LEU A 363 -7.33 -4.45 -16.60
N ASP A 364 -7.51 -5.12 -17.72
CA ASP A 364 -6.97 -6.46 -17.98
C ASP A 364 -6.33 -6.53 -19.37
N GLY A 365 -5.34 -7.39 -19.53
CA GLY A 365 -4.57 -7.56 -20.77
C GLY A 365 -3.26 -6.75 -20.86
N THR A 366 -3.02 -5.82 -19.93
CA THR A 366 -1.80 -5.00 -19.91
C THR A 366 -0.61 -5.72 -19.28
N PHE A 367 -0.86 -6.69 -18.41
CA PHE A 367 0.17 -7.58 -17.88
C PHE A 367 0.91 -8.32 -19.00
N GLU A 368 0.16 -8.86 -19.98
CA GLU A 368 0.68 -9.59 -21.15
C GLU A 368 1.44 -8.65 -22.07
N SER A 369 0.91 -7.43 -22.21
CA SER A 369 1.47 -6.43 -23.09
C SER A 369 2.85 -6.00 -22.63
N LEU A 370 2.97 -5.59 -21.36
CA LEU A 370 4.23 -5.11 -20.81
C LEU A 370 4.40 -5.68 -19.39
N PRO A 371 4.89 -6.92 -19.28
CA PRO A 371 5.24 -7.51 -18.00
C PRO A 371 6.34 -6.70 -17.31
N ALA A 372 6.37 -6.76 -15.98
CA ALA A 372 7.41 -6.10 -15.19
C ALA A 372 8.82 -6.48 -15.68
N GLY A 373 9.68 -5.48 -15.88
CA GLY A 373 11.06 -5.66 -16.34
C GLY A 373 11.25 -5.70 -17.87
N LYS A 374 10.18 -5.63 -18.66
CA LYS A 374 10.28 -5.42 -20.11
C LYS A 374 10.26 -3.92 -20.45
N LEU A 375 10.96 -3.53 -21.53
CA LEU A 375 11.05 -2.14 -21.98
C LEU A 375 10.02 -1.77 -23.05
N PHE A 376 9.61 -2.74 -23.88
CA PHE A 376 8.71 -2.48 -25.01
C PHE A 376 7.44 -3.32 -24.90
N PRO A 377 6.26 -2.71 -25.10
CA PRO A 377 5.00 -3.41 -25.05
C PRO A 377 4.84 -4.32 -26.28
N ARG A 378 4.16 -5.44 -26.11
CA ARG A 378 3.76 -6.34 -27.19
C ARG A 378 2.28 -6.16 -27.49
N PRO A 379 1.83 -6.47 -28.71
CA PRO A 379 0.41 -6.50 -29.03
C PRO A 379 -0.28 -7.53 -28.13
N SER A 380 -1.33 -7.12 -27.45
CA SER A 380 -2.21 -7.96 -26.63
C SER A 380 -3.62 -7.38 -26.67
N ARG A 381 -4.63 -8.17 -26.33
CA ARG A 381 -5.98 -7.63 -26.16
C ARG A 381 -6.09 -6.96 -24.80
N VAL A 382 -6.40 -5.65 -24.78
CA VAL A 382 -6.63 -4.89 -23.55
C VAL A 382 -8.11 -4.52 -23.42
N VAL A 383 -8.66 -4.69 -22.22
CA VAL A 383 -10.04 -4.32 -21.91
C VAL A 383 -10.07 -3.39 -20.70
N ILE A 384 -10.91 -2.36 -20.82
CA ILE A 384 -11.26 -1.47 -19.73
C ILE A 384 -12.76 -1.52 -19.53
N LYS A 385 -13.19 -1.86 -18.31
CA LYS A 385 -14.60 -1.81 -17.91
C LYS A 385 -14.76 -0.93 -16.68
N TYR A 386 -15.49 0.17 -16.83
CA TYR A 386 -15.90 1.01 -15.71
C TYR A 386 -17.14 0.39 -15.05
N LEU A 387 -17.03 0.01 -13.78
CA LEU A 387 -18.14 -0.60 -13.04
C LEU A 387 -19.08 0.46 -12.47
N LYS A 388 -20.21 0.02 -11.91
CA LYS A 388 -21.16 0.91 -11.25
C LYS A 388 -20.48 1.61 -10.06
N PRO A 389 -20.77 2.90 -9.82
CA PRO A 389 -20.19 3.62 -8.70
C PRO A 389 -20.64 3.02 -7.38
N ILE A 390 -19.70 2.91 -6.44
CA ILE A 390 -19.94 2.53 -5.05
C ILE A 390 -19.92 3.81 -4.23
N TYR A 391 -21.03 4.09 -3.56
CA TYR A 391 -21.18 5.27 -2.72
C TYR A 391 -20.71 4.97 -1.29
N PRO A 392 -20.01 5.90 -0.63
CA PRO A 392 -19.39 5.65 0.68
C PRO A 392 -20.38 5.61 1.85
N LYS A 393 -21.59 6.14 1.68
CA LYS A 393 -22.55 6.36 2.78
C LYS A 393 -22.84 5.06 3.54
N GLY A 394 -22.55 5.08 4.85
CA GLY A 394 -22.83 3.97 5.77
C GLY A 394 -21.81 2.84 5.72
N LEU A 395 -20.67 3.02 5.06
CA LEU A 395 -19.57 2.05 5.01
C LEU A 395 -18.38 2.54 5.85
N SER A 396 -17.69 1.61 6.48
CA SER A 396 -16.34 1.81 7.02
C SER A 396 -15.30 1.83 5.90
N TYR A 397 -14.08 2.29 6.23
CA TYR A 397 -12.96 2.31 5.27
C TYR A 397 -12.64 0.92 4.72
N ASP A 398 -12.69 -0.11 5.59
CA ASP A 398 -12.45 -1.50 5.23
C ASP A 398 -13.55 -2.08 4.36
N GLU A 399 -14.82 -1.86 4.69
CA GLU A 399 -15.94 -2.35 3.90
C GLU A 399 -15.96 -1.73 2.50
N LEU A 400 -15.66 -0.44 2.37
CA LEU A 400 -15.58 0.21 1.06
C LEU A 400 -14.40 -0.35 0.25
N ALA A 401 -13.23 -0.52 0.87
CA ALA A 401 -12.07 -1.09 0.20
C ALA A 401 -12.33 -2.53 -0.29
N ALA A 402 -12.94 -3.36 0.57
CA ALA A 402 -13.34 -4.72 0.25
C ALA A 402 -14.37 -4.76 -0.89
N LYS A 403 -15.44 -3.97 -0.82
CA LYS A 403 -16.47 -3.92 -1.88
C LYS A 403 -15.92 -3.51 -3.24
N VAL A 404 -14.99 -2.56 -3.28
CA VAL A 404 -14.35 -2.13 -4.54
C VAL A 404 -13.46 -3.25 -5.09
N LYS A 405 -12.70 -3.94 -4.23
CA LYS A 405 -11.89 -5.09 -4.63
C LYS A 405 -12.75 -6.23 -5.14
N GLU A 406 -13.79 -6.61 -4.41
CA GLU A 406 -14.75 -7.66 -4.77
C GLU A 406 -15.42 -7.38 -6.11
N ALA A 407 -15.88 -6.14 -6.33
CA ALA A 407 -16.49 -5.76 -7.61
C ALA A 407 -15.55 -5.98 -8.80
N ILE A 408 -14.27 -5.62 -8.66
CA ILE A 408 -13.25 -5.83 -9.70
C ILE A 408 -12.97 -7.34 -9.85
N HIS A 409 -12.79 -8.05 -8.74
CA HIS A 409 -12.47 -9.47 -8.73
C HIS A 409 -13.57 -10.33 -9.37
N GLU A 410 -14.84 -10.11 -8.99
CA GLU A 410 -15.98 -10.81 -9.57
C GLU A 410 -16.08 -10.60 -11.08
N GLU A 411 -15.83 -9.37 -11.53
CA GLU A 411 -15.89 -9.06 -12.95
C GLU A 411 -14.74 -9.73 -13.72
N MET A 412 -13.53 -9.77 -13.14
CA MET A 412 -12.40 -10.51 -13.71
C MET A 412 -12.68 -12.02 -13.80
N ILE A 413 -13.39 -12.61 -12.82
CA ILE A 413 -13.77 -14.04 -12.84
C ILE A 413 -14.90 -14.31 -13.84
N LYS A 414 -15.94 -13.47 -13.88
CA LYS A 414 -17.11 -13.66 -14.77
C LYS A 414 -16.73 -13.54 -16.24
N HIS A 415 -15.73 -12.73 -16.54
CA HIS A 415 -15.26 -12.48 -17.89
C HIS A 415 -13.73 -12.59 -17.93
N PRO A 416 -13.15 -13.80 -17.90
CA PRO A 416 -11.71 -13.97 -18.08
C PRO A 416 -11.36 -13.64 -19.54
N LEU A 417 -10.51 -12.64 -19.74
CA LEU A 417 -10.30 -12.04 -21.07
C LEU A 417 -9.16 -12.68 -21.88
N VAL A 418 -8.45 -13.64 -21.29
CA VAL A 418 -7.41 -14.47 -21.93
C VAL A 418 -7.45 -15.89 -21.39
#